data_AF-A0A3A8HR56-F1
#
_entry.id   AF-A0A3A8HR56-F1
#
_cell.length_a   1.000
_cell.length_b   1.000
_cell.length_c   1.000
_cell.angle_alpha   90.00
_cell.angle_beta   90.00
_cell.angle_gamma   90.00
#
_symmetry.space_group_name_H-M   'P 1'
#
loop_
_entity.id
_entity.type
_entity.pdbx_description
1 polymer ?
#
loop_
_entity_poly.entity_id
_entity_poly.type
_entity_poly.pdbx_seq_one_letter_code
_entity_poly.pdbx_strand_id
1 'polypeptide(L)'
;AVFETLRQRYRDIFRRLEREGRIDEAAFVLAELLDAAEEAVSFLERHGRLRLAAELAEGRDLPAGLVVRQWLLAKDVARAVAIARRGGAFADAVLRLEKSHPREAEALRLLWGEALAEAGNWARAVEAVWPVAAARPLAKAWVERGVRAGGTSGAKLLVHQALGFPDGFDTARGSVEALLSDESPERAPERFAFATELLRQEPSDAYSALLTPTLRSLMRDRARELTVPLDALIKRLRNVKEPAMAALRLDLHLPAEPVLAAWSELPESERKVTPVFRDKNDAGAHAVHDAVVLPGRRVLLALGEAGARLVGPDGRTLAWFDVPAFSLVLSSQGDRALALARRGDVWRLSRLDLVERRATRWCDTELGAWSPTYDGDRWFVAVRDTVMMVDALAQDLRSLWRVTRVGGAVLEVAADAQHLSFLVLHLSVDQDFGLLERWGYDLAGGPTLRQRAHVPSLSRTPDIHALTPDGEVAAGRRDVTEKEQLPPWPVLKAFTGRRNHDIPWKDPSRVGVVLGHAWHVTRFIEAPLHTAVLRDLTGHPRVSFQFSGIPPQVVRLTDDWCIVHDLLGRVVWVDLHSGAVHGVPVD
;
A
#
# COMPACT_ATOMS: atom_id res chain seq x y z
N ALA A 1 -37.84 30.02 13.99
CA ALA A 1 -38.21 31.30 14.64
C ALA A 1 -37.06 31.89 15.45
N VAL A 2 -36.89 31.60 16.76
CA VAL A 2 -35.89 32.29 17.62
C VAL A 2 -34.44 32.10 17.15
N PHE A 3 -34.08 30.88 16.75
CA PHE A 3 -32.73 30.56 16.28
C PHE A 3 -32.39 31.26 14.95
N GLU A 4 -33.36 31.36 14.04
CA GLU A 4 -33.20 32.10 12.78
C GLU A 4 -33.09 33.60 13.00
N THR A 5 -33.86 34.16 13.94
CA THR A 5 -33.77 35.57 14.32
C THR A 5 -32.41 35.92 14.94
N LEU A 6 -31.85 35.03 15.77
CA LEU A 6 -30.49 35.16 16.33
C LEU A 6 -29.42 35.10 15.23
N ARG A 7 -29.52 34.14 14.31
CA ARG A 7 -28.61 34.00 13.17
C ARG A 7 -28.63 35.26 12.28
N GLN A 8 -29.81 35.83 12.06
CA GLN A 8 -29.96 37.06 11.29
C GLN A 8 -29.30 38.26 11.98
N ARG A 9 -29.48 38.41 13.31
CA ARG A 9 -28.80 39.45 14.10
C ARG A 9 -27.28 39.34 14.02
N TYR A 10 -26.71 38.13 14.14
CA TYR A 10 -25.27 37.94 14.02
C TYR A 10 -24.76 38.25 12.61
N ARG A 11 -25.53 37.93 11.55
CA ARG A 11 -25.18 38.35 10.18
C ARG A 11 -25.21 39.87 10.00
N ASP A 12 -26.14 40.57 10.64
CA ASP A 12 -26.18 42.03 10.56
C ASP A 12 -25.03 42.67 11.35
N ILE A 13 -24.64 42.08 12.49
CA ILE A 13 -23.44 42.46 13.25
C ILE A 13 -22.18 42.25 12.39
N PHE A 14 -22.05 41.09 11.74
CA PHE A 14 -20.95 40.80 10.81
C PHE A 14 -20.82 41.88 9.73
N ARG A 15 -21.92 42.18 9.01
CA ARG A 15 -21.94 43.22 7.96
C ARG A 15 -21.62 44.62 8.48
N ARG A 16 -21.90 44.90 9.76
CA ARG A 16 -21.53 46.17 10.38
C ARG A 16 -20.03 46.22 10.66
N LEU A 17 -19.48 45.17 11.26
CA LEU A 17 -18.05 45.07 11.56
C LEU A 17 -17.18 45.08 10.28
N GLU A 18 -17.64 44.44 9.21
CA GLU A 18 -17.00 44.48 7.89
C GLU A 18 -16.93 45.92 7.35
N ARG A 19 -18.02 46.69 7.42
CA ARG A 19 -18.06 48.10 7.01
C ARG A 19 -17.17 49.01 7.86
N GLU A 20 -17.00 48.69 9.13
CA GLU A 20 -16.12 49.40 10.07
C GLU A 20 -14.63 49.01 9.91
N GLY A 21 -14.31 48.04 9.04
CA GLY A 21 -12.94 47.55 8.84
C GLY A 21 -12.41 46.67 9.99
N ARG A 22 -13.27 46.25 10.92
CA ARG A 22 -12.92 45.38 12.06
C ARG A 22 -12.92 43.91 11.65
N ILE A 23 -11.98 43.57 10.77
CA ILE A 23 -11.93 42.28 10.06
C ILE A 23 -11.82 41.09 11.02
N ASP A 24 -10.91 41.13 11.99
CA ASP A 24 -10.66 39.99 12.89
C ASP A 24 -11.90 39.66 13.74
N GLU A 25 -12.64 40.68 14.16
CA GLU A 25 -13.88 40.52 14.92
C GLU A 25 -15.06 40.07 14.04
N ALA A 26 -15.13 40.55 12.80
CA ALA A 26 -16.12 40.07 11.84
C ALA A 26 -15.90 38.57 11.55
N ALA A 27 -14.64 38.13 11.42
CA ALA A 27 -14.29 36.72 11.28
C ALA A 27 -14.63 35.90 12.52
N PHE A 28 -14.43 36.44 13.73
CA PHE A 28 -14.85 35.81 14.98
C PHE A 28 -16.36 35.58 15.01
N VAL A 29 -17.18 36.55 14.59
CA VAL A 29 -18.64 36.39 14.52
C VAL A 29 -19.02 35.25 13.57
N LEU A 30 -18.35 35.14 12.42
CA LEU A 30 -18.58 34.04 11.47
C LEU A 30 -18.18 32.68 12.07
N ALA A 31 -16.99 32.57 12.65
CA ALA A 31 -16.45 31.30 13.14
C ALA A 31 -17.09 30.83 14.45
N GLU A 32 -17.23 31.70 15.43
CA GLU A 32 -17.62 31.35 16.81
C GLU A 32 -19.13 31.47 17.04
N LEU A 33 -19.80 32.48 16.45
CA LEU A 33 -21.22 32.75 16.72
C LEU A 33 -22.15 32.14 15.68
N LEU A 34 -21.68 31.99 14.44
CA LEU A 34 -22.47 31.48 13.31
C LEU A 34 -22.06 30.07 12.87
N ASP A 35 -20.99 29.52 13.46
CA ASP A 35 -20.38 28.23 13.10
C ASP A 35 -20.10 28.10 11.58
N ALA A 36 -19.72 29.21 10.96
CA ALA A 36 -19.45 29.34 9.53
C ALA A 36 -17.93 29.43 9.30
N ALA A 37 -17.18 28.44 9.77
CA ALA A 37 -15.71 28.45 9.75
C ALA A 37 -15.12 28.58 8.34
N GLU A 38 -15.67 27.90 7.32
CA GLU A 38 -15.22 28.05 5.93
C GLU A 38 -15.45 29.47 5.38
N GLU A 39 -16.60 30.08 5.72
CA GLU A 39 -16.93 31.45 5.35
C GLU A 39 -15.98 32.45 6.01
N ALA A 40 -15.66 32.23 7.29
CA ALA A 40 -14.69 33.03 8.04
C ALA A 40 -13.28 32.95 7.43
N VAL A 41 -12.83 31.75 7.05
CA VAL A 41 -11.53 31.55 6.39
C VAL A 41 -11.47 32.26 5.05
N SER A 42 -12.52 32.15 4.21
CA SER A 42 -12.60 32.85 2.94
C SER A 42 -12.64 34.37 3.11
N PHE A 43 -13.33 34.86 4.14
CA PHE A 43 -13.36 36.28 4.50
C PHE A 43 -11.98 36.79 4.90
N LEU A 44 -11.27 36.08 5.79
CA LEU A 44 -9.90 36.43 6.19
C LEU A 44 -8.92 36.41 5.02
N GLU A 45 -9.05 35.45 4.10
CA GLU A 45 -8.23 35.38 2.87
C GLU A 45 -8.42 36.64 2.02
N ARG A 46 -9.68 37.03 1.74
CA ARG A 46 -9.99 38.23 0.92
C ARG A 46 -9.44 39.53 1.53
N HIS A 47 -9.33 39.59 2.86
CA HIS A 47 -8.78 40.75 3.57
C HIS A 47 -7.28 40.63 3.88
N GLY A 48 -6.58 39.64 3.29
CA GLY A 48 -5.12 39.48 3.43
C GLY A 48 -4.65 38.99 4.80
N ARG A 49 -5.56 38.52 5.66
CA ARG A 49 -5.24 37.93 6.98
C ARG A 49 -4.89 36.45 6.83
N LEU A 50 -3.94 36.14 5.95
CA LEU A 50 -3.65 34.79 5.47
C LEU A 50 -3.22 33.82 6.60
N ARG A 51 -2.38 34.29 7.52
CA ARG A 51 -1.94 33.48 8.66
C ARG A 51 -3.10 33.12 9.59
N LEU A 52 -3.95 34.09 9.94
CA LEU A 52 -5.11 33.85 10.78
C LEU A 52 -6.13 32.93 10.09
N ALA A 53 -6.28 33.07 8.76
CA ALA A 53 -7.11 32.15 7.97
C ALA A 53 -6.58 30.70 8.03
N ALA A 54 -5.26 30.52 7.98
CA ALA A 54 -4.62 29.21 8.08
C ALA A 54 -4.74 28.60 9.49
N GLU A 55 -4.47 29.39 10.52
CA GLU A 55 -4.62 28.98 11.92
C GLU A 55 -6.07 28.62 12.25
N LEU A 56 -7.05 29.38 11.76
CA LEU A 56 -8.47 29.08 11.92
C LEU A 56 -8.86 27.80 11.17
N ALA A 57 -8.39 27.62 9.93
CA ALA A 57 -8.71 26.43 9.15
C ALA A 57 -8.15 25.15 9.81
N GLU A 58 -6.91 25.20 10.30
CA GLU A 58 -6.30 24.08 11.00
C GLU A 58 -6.96 23.84 12.37
N GLY A 59 -7.21 24.89 13.16
CA GLY A 59 -7.80 24.76 14.50
C GLY A 59 -9.26 24.31 14.51
N ARG A 60 -9.99 24.46 13.40
CA ARG A 60 -11.37 23.98 13.22
C ARG A 60 -11.47 22.65 12.47
N ASP A 61 -10.34 21.96 12.26
CA ASP A 61 -10.27 20.69 11.55
C ASP A 61 -10.99 20.72 10.18
N LEU A 62 -10.85 21.84 9.45
CA LEU A 62 -11.40 21.95 8.10
C LEU A 62 -10.73 20.95 7.13
N PRO A 63 -11.34 20.64 5.97
CA PRO A 63 -10.77 19.71 5.01
C PRO A 63 -9.30 20.00 4.71
N ALA A 64 -8.45 18.97 4.77
CA ALA A 64 -7.00 19.12 4.72
C ALA A 64 -6.50 19.90 3.50
N GLY A 65 -7.15 19.77 2.33
CA GLY A 65 -6.76 20.55 1.15
C GLY A 65 -7.00 22.06 1.29
N LEU A 66 -8.01 22.48 2.06
CA LEU A 66 -8.21 23.90 2.41
C LEU A 66 -7.12 24.37 3.38
N VAL A 67 -6.78 23.57 4.38
CA VAL A 67 -5.71 23.91 5.34
C VAL A 67 -4.35 24.07 4.64
N VAL A 68 -4.01 23.13 3.75
CA VAL A 68 -2.78 23.19 2.93
C VAL A 68 -2.77 24.44 2.04
N ARG A 69 -3.90 24.76 1.38
CA ARG A 69 -4.05 25.99 0.61
C ARG A 69 -3.73 27.21 1.46
N GLN A 70 -4.34 27.34 2.64
CA GLN A 70 -4.17 28.54 3.46
C GLN A 70 -2.72 28.70 3.97
N TRP A 71 -2.08 27.61 4.40
CA TRP A 71 -0.67 27.67 4.81
C TRP A 71 0.27 28.03 3.66
N LEU A 72 0.00 27.53 2.45
CA LEU A 72 0.77 27.89 1.27
C LEU A 72 0.59 29.38 0.91
N LEU A 73 -0.63 29.91 0.99
CA LEU A 73 -0.89 31.34 0.79
C LEU A 73 -0.22 32.20 1.88
N ALA A 74 -0.21 31.73 3.13
CA ALA A 74 0.52 32.33 4.24
C ALA A 74 2.05 32.19 4.15
N LYS A 75 2.56 31.56 3.08
CA LYS A 75 3.99 31.34 2.78
C LYS A 75 4.72 30.42 3.76
N ASP A 76 3.99 29.65 4.58
CA ASP A 76 4.55 28.55 5.39
C ASP A 76 4.47 27.23 4.61
N VAL A 77 5.38 27.09 3.64
CA VAL A 77 5.43 25.93 2.75
C VAL A 77 5.71 24.64 3.52
N ALA A 78 6.57 24.70 4.54
CA ALA A 78 6.97 23.52 5.31
C ALA A 78 5.78 22.91 6.07
N ARG A 79 4.94 23.76 6.69
CA ARG A 79 3.72 23.31 7.37
C ARG A 79 2.68 22.79 6.38
N ALA A 80 2.50 23.48 5.24
CA ALA A 80 1.60 23.02 4.18
C ALA A 80 1.98 21.62 3.66
N VAL A 81 3.27 21.38 3.36
CA VAL A 81 3.76 20.07 2.91
C VAL A 81 3.59 19.00 3.98
N ALA A 82 3.89 19.30 5.24
CA ALA A 82 3.72 18.34 6.33
C ALA A 82 2.25 17.89 6.49
N ILE A 83 1.30 18.83 6.41
CA ILE A 83 -0.14 18.52 6.46
C ILE A 83 -0.58 17.76 5.21
N ALA A 84 -0.08 18.14 4.03
CA ALA A 84 -0.38 17.47 2.77
C ALA A 84 0.09 16.01 2.76
N ARG A 85 1.30 15.73 3.25
CA ARG A 85 1.82 14.37 3.45
C ARG A 85 0.95 13.60 4.45
N ARG A 86 0.65 14.19 5.62
CA ARG A 86 -0.17 13.56 6.65
C ARG A 86 -1.54 13.11 6.13
N GLY A 87 -2.25 13.99 5.41
CA GLY A 87 -3.62 13.74 4.95
C GLY A 87 -3.77 13.22 3.53
N GLY A 88 -2.67 13.08 2.76
CA GLY A 88 -2.74 12.80 1.33
C GLY A 88 -3.44 13.91 0.53
N ALA A 89 -3.31 15.17 0.96
CA ALA A 89 -4.16 16.29 0.54
C ALA A 89 -3.62 17.16 -0.61
N PHE A 90 -2.50 16.77 -1.24
CA PHE A 90 -1.89 17.54 -2.33
C PHE A 90 -2.86 17.80 -3.49
N ALA A 91 -3.55 16.75 -3.96
CA ALA A 91 -4.43 16.86 -5.12
C ALA A 91 -5.61 17.82 -4.88
N ASP A 92 -6.30 17.72 -3.73
CA ASP A 92 -7.39 18.63 -3.35
C ASP A 92 -6.89 20.07 -3.19
N ALA A 93 -5.73 20.27 -2.54
CA ALA A 93 -5.13 21.58 -2.37
C ALA A 93 -4.78 22.24 -3.71
N VAL A 94 -4.18 21.48 -4.65
CA VAL A 94 -3.88 21.95 -6.01
C VAL A 94 -5.17 22.36 -6.73
N LEU A 95 -6.19 21.50 -6.75
CA LEU A 95 -7.48 21.82 -7.39
C LEU A 95 -8.13 23.10 -6.84
N ARG A 96 -8.00 23.32 -5.53
CA ARG A 96 -8.48 24.56 -4.90
C ARG A 96 -7.66 25.76 -5.36
N LEU A 97 -6.33 25.66 -5.36
CA LEU A 97 -5.42 26.75 -5.73
C LEU A 97 -5.55 27.14 -7.22
N GLU A 98 -5.66 26.18 -8.13
CA GLU A 98 -5.65 26.40 -9.59
C GLU A 98 -6.66 27.47 -10.05
N LYS A 99 -7.82 27.55 -9.39
CA LYS A 99 -8.88 28.50 -9.77
C LYS A 99 -8.55 29.96 -9.47
N SER A 100 -7.72 30.23 -8.46
CA SER A 100 -7.53 31.58 -7.89
C SER A 100 -6.06 32.00 -7.77
N HIS A 101 -5.16 31.03 -7.66
CA HIS A 101 -3.74 31.20 -7.35
C HIS A 101 -2.92 30.19 -8.18
N PRO A 102 -2.89 30.32 -9.52
CA PRO A 102 -2.27 29.33 -10.41
C PRO A 102 -0.77 29.19 -10.18
N ARG A 103 -0.06 30.26 -9.82
CA ARG A 103 1.38 30.21 -9.52
C ARG A 103 1.69 29.37 -8.27
N GLU A 104 0.91 29.57 -7.21
CA GLU A 104 1.00 28.75 -6.00
C GLU A 104 0.60 27.29 -6.27
N ALA A 105 -0.39 27.05 -7.15
CA ALA A 105 -0.74 25.70 -7.57
C ALA A 105 0.41 24.99 -8.30
N GLU A 106 1.08 25.68 -9.23
CA GLU A 106 2.28 25.16 -9.92
C GLU A 106 3.40 24.83 -8.93
N ALA A 107 3.69 25.73 -7.98
CA ALA A 107 4.67 25.48 -6.92
C ALA A 107 4.32 24.26 -6.07
N LEU A 108 3.04 24.09 -5.71
CA LEU A 108 2.59 22.93 -4.95
C LEU A 108 2.66 21.63 -5.78
N ARG A 109 2.39 21.68 -7.09
CA ARG A 109 2.56 20.54 -8.00
C ARG A 109 4.01 20.07 -8.06
N LEU A 110 4.98 20.99 -8.09
CA LEU A 110 6.40 20.66 -8.06
C LEU A 110 6.78 19.94 -6.76
N LEU A 111 6.40 20.50 -5.61
CA LEU A 111 6.64 19.89 -4.29
C LEU A 111 5.97 18.52 -4.16
N TRP A 112 4.75 18.38 -4.70
CA TRP A 112 4.03 17.12 -4.73
C TRP A 112 4.74 16.08 -5.60
N GLY A 113 5.15 16.47 -6.81
CA GLY A 113 5.91 15.62 -7.73
C GLY A 113 7.22 15.16 -7.13
N GLU A 114 7.98 16.06 -6.51
CA GLU A 114 9.23 15.73 -5.81
C GLU A 114 9.00 14.72 -4.69
N ALA A 115 8.00 14.92 -3.84
CA ALA A 115 7.68 13.97 -2.77
C ALA A 115 7.32 12.57 -3.31
N LEU A 116 6.53 12.52 -4.40
CA LEU A 116 6.18 11.25 -5.05
C LEU A 116 7.38 10.57 -5.70
N ALA A 117 8.26 11.34 -6.33
CA ALA A 117 9.50 10.85 -6.93
C ALA A 117 10.47 10.31 -5.86
N GLU A 118 10.62 11.02 -4.73
CA GLU A 118 11.39 10.56 -3.57
C GLU A 118 10.80 9.29 -2.96
N ALA A 119 9.48 9.11 -3.00
CA ALA A 119 8.79 7.89 -2.60
C ALA A 119 8.93 6.74 -3.62
N GLY A 120 9.49 7.00 -4.81
CA GLY A 120 9.60 6.03 -5.91
C GLY A 120 8.36 5.94 -6.82
N ASN A 121 7.30 6.69 -6.51
CA ASN A 121 6.09 6.74 -7.32
C ASN A 121 6.24 7.68 -8.54
N TRP A 122 7.13 7.31 -9.46
CA TRP A 122 7.47 8.08 -10.65
C TRP A 122 6.26 8.36 -11.54
N ALA A 123 5.34 7.39 -11.68
CA ALA A 123 4.13 7.55 -12.50
C ALA A 123 3.26 8.71 -12.00
N ARG A 124 2.93 8.70 -10.71
CA ARG A 124 2.15 9.79 -10.11
C ARG A 124 2.94 11.09 -10.04
N ALA A 125 4.27 11.03 -9.86
CA ALA A 125 5.12 12.22 -9.87
C ALA A 125 5.03 12.95 -11.21
N VAL A 126 5.13 12.20 -12.32
CA VAL A 126 4.98 12.71 -13.68
C VAL A 126 3.58 13.27 -13.90
N GLU A 127 2.52 12.56 -13.51
CA GLU A 127 1.14 13.06 -13.58
C GLU A 127 0.94 14.37 -12.81
N ALA A 128 1.53 14.50 -11.62
CA ALA A 128 1.42 15.68 -10.77
C ALA A 128 2.03 16.92 -11.43
N VAL A 129 3.20 16.78 -12.08
CA VAL A 129 3.91 17.90 -12.71
C VAL A 129 3.54 18.09 -14.19
N TRP A 130 2.85 17.13 -14.82
CA TRP A 130 2.52 17.17 -16.25
C TRP A 130 1.83 18.45 -16.71
N PRO A 131 0.94 19.11 -15.92
CA PRO A 131 0.35 20.37 -16.34
C PRO A 131 1.34 21.56 -16.36
N VAL A 132 2.49 21.45 -15.69
CA VAL A 132 3.49 22.52 -15.58
C VAL A 132 4.49 22.40 -16.73
N ALA A 133 4.35 23.24 -17.76
CA ALA A 133 5.21 23.19 -18.94
C ALA A 133 6.71 23.34 -18.64
N ALA A 134 7.07 24.17 -17.65
CA ALA A 134 8.46 24.33 -17.22
C ALA A 134 9.06 23.06 -16.59
N ALA A 135 8.22 22.15 -16.08
CA ALA A 135 8.64 20.90 -15.44
C ALA A 135 8.86 19.75 -16.43
N ARG A 136 8.68 19.96 -17.74
CA ARG A 136 8.83 18.90 -18.77
C ARG A 136 10.19 18.19 -18.75
N PRO A 137 11.35 18.88 -18.58
CA PRO A 137 12.64 18.20 -18.47
C PRO A 137 12.74 17.32 -17.22
N LEU A 138 12.19 17.78 -16.09
CA LEU A 138 12.15 17.02 -14.84
C LEU A 138 11.25 15.78 -15.00
N ALA A 139 10.07 15.95 -15.59
CA ALA A 139 9.16 14.84 -15.90
C ALA A 139 9.83 13.80 -16.81
N LYS A 140 10.60 14.23 -17.82
CA LYS A 140 11.36 13.31 -18.69
C LYS A 140 12.35 12.47 -17.89
N ALA A 141 13.11 13.08 -16.98
CA ALA A 141 14.05 12.35 -16.13
C ALA A 141 13.36 11.31 -15.23
N TRP A 142 12.17 11.62 -14.70
CA TRP A 142 11.38 10.67 -13.91
C TRP A 142 10.75 9.56 -14.75
N VAL A 143 10.29 9.87 -15.97
CA VAL A 143 9.82 8.86 -16.94
C VAL A 143 10.94 7.85 -17.22
N GLU A 144 12.15 8.31 -17.53
CA GLU A 144 13.29 7.43 -17.82
C GLU A 144 13.64 6.52 -16.63
N ARG A 145 13.61 7.05 -15.40
CA ARG A 145 13.84 6.26 -14.17
C ARG A 145 12.75 5.24 -13.93
N GLY A 146 11.48 5.63 -14.06
CA GLY A 146 10.37 4.72 -13.83
C GLY A 146 10.23 3.65 -14.93
N VAL A 147 10.56 3.95 -16.19
CA VAL A 147 10.67 2.93 -17.24
C VAL A 147 11.77 1.92 -16.91
N ARG A 148 12.92 2.39 -16.41
CA ARG A 148 14.01 1.50 -15.95
C ARG A 148 13.60 0.66 -14.74
N ALA A 149 12.75 1.18 -13.85
CA ALA A 149 12.20 0.44 -12.73
C ALA A 149 11.34 -0.76 -13.17
N GLY A 150 10.72 -0.66 -14.35
CA GLY A 150 9.86 -1.70 -14.90
C GLY A 150 8.53 -1.85 -14.14
N GLY A 151 7.87 -2.99 -14.30
CA GLY A 151 6.58 -3.25 -13.66
C GLY A 151 5.43 -2.43 -14.26
N THR A 152 4.28 -2.46 -13.59
CA THR A 152 3.06 -1.81 -14.04
C THR A 152 3.20 -0.29 -14.12
N SER A 153 3.87 0.33 -13.15
CA SER A 153 4.16 1.77 -13.15
C SER A 153 5.13 2.16 -14.27
N GLY A 154 6.17 1.36 -14.53
CA GLY A 154 7.06 1.57 -15.66
C GLY A 154 6.35 1.44 -17.01
N ALA A 155 5.42 0.50 -17.14
CA ALA A 155 4.62 0.32 -18.34
C ALA A 155 3.71 1.54 -18.64
N LYS A 156 3.11 2.16 -17.61
CA LYS A 156 2.39 3.44 -17.77
C LYS A 156 3.32 4.55 -18.25
N LEU A 157 4.50 4.67 -17.62
CA LEU A 157 5.50 5.67 -17.99
C LEU A 157 6.07 5.47 -19.38
N LEU A 158 6.09 4.23 -19.89
CA LEU A 158 6.52 3.93 -21.25
C LEU A 158 5.58 4.56 -22.29
N VAL A 159 4.28 4.67 -21.99
CA VAL A 159 3.32 5.42 -22.83
C VAL A 159 3.65 6.92 -22.81
N HIS A 160 3.92 7.49 -21.62
CA HIS A 160 4.36 8.89 -21.52
C HIS A 160 5.68 9.14 -22.24
N GLN A 161 6.62 8.19 -22.20
CA GLN A 161 7.87 8.28 -22.96
C GLN A 161 7.59 8.30 -24.46
N ALA A 162 6.74 7.39 -24.95
CA ALA A 162 6.46 7.24 -26.37
C ALA A 162 5.67 8.42 -26.97
N LEU A 163 4.69 8.95 -26.24
CA LEU A 163 3.71 9.92 -26.77
C LEU A 163 3.87 11.33 -26.22
N GLY A 164 4.55 11.49 -25.09
CA GLY A 164 4.63 12.75 -24.37
C GLY A 164 5.81 13.66 -24.73
N PHE A 165 6.74 13.20 -25.58
CA PHE A 165 7.94 13.95 -25.97
C PHE A 165 8.19 13.85 -27.48
N PRO A 166 8.78 14.89 -28.13
CA PRO A 166 9.03 14.90 -29.59
C PRO A 166 9.80 13.68 -30.11
N ASP A 167 10.91 13.31 -29.47
CA ASP A 167 11.74 12.13 -29.84
C ASP A 167 11.37 10.88 -29.02
N GLY A 168 10.22 10.94 -28.36
CA GLY A 168 9.78 9.98 -27.36
C GLY A 168 9.54 8.59 -27.95
N PHE A 169 8.88 8.53 -29.10
CA PHE A 169 8.53 7.28 -29.77
C PHE A 169 9.76 6.48 -30.19
N ASP A 170 10.75 7.14 -30.80
CA ASP A 170 12.02 6.51 -31.19
C ASP A 170 12.76 5.94 -29.97
N THR A 171 12.78 6.70 -28.88
CA THR A 171 13.43 6.29 -27.62
C THR A 171 12.73 5.09 -26.97
N ALA A 172 11.39 5.09 -26.96
CA ALA A 172 10.58 4.07 -26.32
C ALA A 172 10.44 2.79 -27.16
N ARG A 173 10.67 2.86 -28.49
CA ARG A 173 10.39 1.77 -29.45
C ARG A 173 10.89 0.41 -29.00
N GLY A 174 12.17 0.28 -28.65
CA GLY A 174 12.76 -0.99 -28.26
C GLY A 174 12.14 -1.57 -26.98
N SER A 175 11.81 -0.72 -26.00
CA SER A 175 11.18 -1.16 -24.74
C SER A 175 9.72 -1.54 -24.94
N VAL A 176 8.99 -0.82 -25.81
CA VAL A 176 7.61 -1.14 -26.20
C VAL A 176 7.56 -2.47 -26.95
N GLU A 177 8.43 -2.65 -27.93
CA GLU A 177 8.52 -3.91 -28.67
C GLU A 177 8.86 -5.06 -27.73
N ALA A 178 9.85 -4.88 -26.84
CA ALA A 178 10.18 -5.87 -25.82
C ALA A 178 9.01 -6.17 -24.86
N LEU A 179 8.13 -5.22 -24.54
CA LEU A 179 6.94 -5.47 -23.70
C LEU A 179 5.84 -6.20 -24.45
N LEU A 180 5.51 -5.77 -25.66
CA LEU A 180 4.36 -6.26 -26.41
C LEU A 180 4.66 -7.60 -27.11
N SER A 181 5.90 -7.87 -27.48
CA SER A 181 6.32 -9.15 -28.07
C SER A 181 6.47 -10.26 -27.03
N ASP A 182 6.76 -9.92 -25.77
CA ASP A 182 6.98 -10.88 -24.69
C ASP A 182 5.73 -11.70 -24.36
N GLU A 183 5.85 -13.02 -24.47
CA GLU A 183 4.75 -13.97 -24.27
C GLU A 183 4.52 -14.36 -22.82
N SER A 184 5.45 -14.03 -21.93
CA SER A 184 5.44 -14.45 -20.54
C SER A 184 4.14 -14.00 -19.83
N PRO A 185 3.40 -14.91 -19.15
CA PRO A 185 2.23 -14.56 -18.34
C PRO A 185 2.48 -13.45 -17.32
N GLU A 186 3.72 -13.38 -16.82
CA GLU A 186 4.16 -12.52 -15.73
C GLU A 186 4.12 -11.04 -16.12
N ARG A 187 4.20 -10.73 -17.42
CA ARG A 187 4.14 -9.37 -17.95
C ARG A 187 2.76 -8.96 -18.44
N ALA A 188 1.75 -9.82 -18.32
CA ALA A 188 0.38 -9.45 -18.66
C ALA A 188 -0.16 -8.25 -17.84
N PRO A 189 0.14 -8.10 -16.53
CA PRO A 189 -0.22 -6.89 -15.79
C PRO A 189 0.45 -5.62 -16.35
N GLU A 190 1.68 -5.71 -16.82
CA GLU A 190 2.39 -4.59 -17.46
C GLU A 190 1.73 -4.22 -18.79
N ARG A 191 1.40 -5.20 -19.63
CA ARG A 191 0.69 -4.99 -20.90
C ARG A 191 -0.71 -4.40 -20.68
N PHE A 192 -1.42 -4.87 -19.66
CA PHE A 192 -2.71 -4.30 -19.25
C PHE A 192 -2.57 -2.84 -18.80
N ALA A 193 -1.56 -2.52 -17.97
CA ALA A 193 -1.30 -1.17 -17.52
C ALA A 193 -0.92 -0.24 -18.68
N PHE A 194 -0.05 -0.70 -19.59
CA PHE A 194 0.32 -0.01 -20.82
C PHE A 194 -0.91 0.30 -21.69
N ALA A 195 -1.75 -0.72 -21.95
CA ALA A 195 -2.95 -0.57 -22.75
C ALA A 195 -3.99 0.38 -22.13
N THR A 196 -4.15 0.29 -20.81
CA THR A 196 -5.05 1.18 -20.06
C THR A 196 -4.58 2.63 -20.15
N GLU A 197 -3.27 2.87 -20.04
CA GLU A 197 -2.70 4.22 -20.14
C GLU A 197 -2.73 4.75 -21.56
N LEU A 198 -2.44 3.91 -22.57
CA LEU A 198 -2.53 4.26 -23.98
C LEU A 198 -3.92 4.80 -24.33
N LEU A 199 -4.99 4.12 -23.87
CA LEU A 199 -6.38 4.55 -24.10
C LEU A 199 -6.75 5.93 -23.51
N ARG A 200 -5.92 6.50 -22.63
CA ARG A 200 -6.16 7.83 -22.04
C ARG A 200 -5.55 8.96 -22.89
N GLN A 201 -4.72 8.61 -23.88
CA GLN A 201 -3.96 9.57 -24.67
C GLN A 201 -4.76 10.09 -25.86
N GLU A 202 -4.36 11.27 -26.35
CA GLU A 202 -4.96 11.86 -27.55
C GLU A 202 -4.43 11.19 -28.83
N PRO A 203 -5.23 11.12 -29.91
CA PRO A 203 -4.81 10.54 -31.18
C PRO A 203 -3.58 11.22 -31.77
N SER A 204 -2.63 10.43 -32.24
CA SER A 204 -1.40 10.83 -32.93
C SER A 204 -0.87 9.67 -33.76
N ASP A 205 0.07 9.91 -34.69
CA ASP A 205 0.64 8.83 -35.51
C ASP A 205 1.32 7.75 -34.65
N ALA A 206 2.03 8.16 -33.60
CA ALA A 206 2.64 7.26 -32.64
C ALA A 206 1.59 6.47 -31.84
N TYR A 207 0.49 7.11 -31.43
CA TYR A 207 -0.62 6.42 -30.77
C TYR A 207 -1.23 5.36 -31.70
N SER A 208 -1.54 5.72 -32.95
CA SER A 208 -2.14 4.81 -33.93
C SER A 208 -1.22 3.62 -34.28
N ALA A 209 0.10 3.84 -34.30
CA ALA A 209 1.09 2.78 -34.48
C ALA A 209 1.10 1.74 -33.33
N LEU A 210 0.76 2.16 -32.11
CA LEU A 210 0.78 1.30 -30.92
C LEU A 210 -0.50 0.49 -30.70
N LEU A 211 -1.64 0.90 -31.27
CA LEU A 211 -2.94 0.26 -31.01
C LEU A 211 -2.97 -1.21 -31.44
N THR A 212 -2.55 -1.53 -32.66
CA THR A 212 -2.59 -2.90 -33.20
C THR A 212 -1.68 -3.86 -32.46
N PRO A 213 -0.38 -3.55 -32.23
CA PRO A 213 0.50 -4.39 -31.42
C PRO A 213 -0.05 -4.59 -30.00
N THR A 214 -0.58 -3.55 -29.37
CA THR A 214 -1.15 -3.62 -28.02
C THR A 214 -2.34 -4.56 -27.98
N LEU A 215 -3.32 -4.39 -28.87
CA LEU A 215 -4.50 -5.24 -28.94
C LEU A 215 -4.13 -6.71 -29.18
N ARG A 216 -3.19 -6.99 -30.10
CA ARG A 216 -2.70 -8.37 -30.32
C ARG A 216 -2.09 -8.97 -29.06
N SER A 217 -1.29 -8.19 -28.32
CA SER A 217 -0.67 -8.68 -27.08
C SER A 217 -1.72 -9.02 -26.00
N LEU A 218 -2.77 -8.21 -25.84
CA LEU A 218 -3.86 -8.49 -24.90
C LEU A 218 -4.71 -9.69 -25.34
N MET A 219 -4.92 -9.87 -26.64
CA MET A 219 -5.61 -11.04 -27.16
C MET A 219 -4.84 -12.33 -26.91
N ARG A 220 -3.51 -12.28 -27.01
CA ARG A 220 -2.63 -13.40 -26.62
C ARG A 220 -2.74 -13.69 -25.13
N ASP A 221 -2.77 -12.66 -24.28
CA ASP A 221 -2.95 -12.82 -22.83
C ASP A 221 -4.31 -13.42 -22.48
N ARG A 222 -5.37 -12.96 -23.17
CA ARG A 222 -6.72 -13.52 -23.02
C ARG A 222 -6.77 -15.00 -23.43
N ALA A 223 -6.07 -15.39 -24.50
CA ALA A 223 -6.01 -16.77 -24.95
C ALA A 223 -5.25 -17.70 -23.98
N ARG A 224 -4.40 -17.14 -23.10
CA ARG A 224 -3.66 -17.88 -22.06
C ARG A 224 -4.40 -17.93 -20.71
N GLU A 225 -5.67 -17.50 -20.68
CA GLU A 225 -6.54 -17.64 -19.52
C GLU A 225 -6.02 -16.92 -18.24
N LEU A 226 -5.40 -15.76 -18.42
CA LEU A 226 -4.84 -14.98 -17.32
C LEU A 226 -5.95 -14.22 -16.55
N THR A 227 -5.82 -14.12 -15.23
CA THR A 227 -6.78 -13.53 -14.28
C THR A 227 -6.98 -12.01 -14.43
N VAL A 228 -6.36 -11.38 -15.42
CA VAL A 228 -6.47 -9.94 -15.68
C VAL A 228 -7.82 -9.66 -16.37
N PRO A 229 -8.61 -8.65 -15.94
CA PRO A 229 -9.91 -8.33 -16.53
C PRO A 229 -9.76 -7.66 -17.92
N LEU A 230 -9.36 -8.46 -18.92
CA LEU A 230 -8.96 -8.00 -20.25
C LEU A 230 -10.15 -7.64 -21.15
N ASP A 231 -11.32 -8.22 -20.93
CA ASP A 231 -12.43 -8.15 -21.89
C ASP A 231 -12.98 -6.73 -22.08
N ALA A 232 -13.22 -6.01 -20.99
CA ALA A 232 -13.64 -4.62 -21.06
C ALA A 232 -12.60 -3.75 -21.77
N LEU A 233 -11.31 -4.01 -21.54
CA LEU A 233 -10.20 -3.26 -22.13
C LEU A 233 -10.03 -3.55 -23.62
N ILE A 234 -10.05 -4.83 -24.01
CA ILE A 234 -10.03 -5.29 -25.41
C ILE A 234 -11.21 -4.70 -26.17
N LYS A 235 -12.42 -4.73 -25.59
CA LYS A 235 -13.61 -4.13 -26.20
C LYS A 235 -13.45 -2.62 -26.41
N ARG A 236 -12.89 -1.90 -25.43
CA ARG A 236 -12.61 -0.46 -25.54
C ARG A 236 -11.57 -0.17 -26.64
N LEU A 237 -10.44 -0.86 -26.64
CA LEU A 237 -9.38 -0.71 -27.67
C LEU A 237 -9.90 -0.99 -29.08
N ARG A 238 -10.64 -2.09 -29.27
CA ARG A 238 -11.21 -2.45 -30.57
C ARG A 238 -12.21 -1.40 -31.09
N ASN A 239 -12.90 -0.70 -30.19
CA ASN A 239 -13.90 0.30 -30.53
C ASN A 239 -13.32 1.71 -30.72
N VAL A 240 -12.00 1.89 -30.60
CA VAL A 240 -11.32 3.15 -30.93
C VAL A 240 -11.55 3.47 -32.41
N LYS A 241 -11.91 4.71 -32.71
CA LYS A 241 -12.25 5.18 -34.06
C LYS A 241 -11.01 5.51 -34.91
N GLU A 242 -10.09 4.56 -35.01
CA GLU A 242 -8.87 4.67 -35.81
C GLU A 242 -8.92 3.72 -37.03
N PRO A 243 -8.38 4.12 -38.21
CA PRO A 243 -8.39 3.27 -39.41
C PRO A 243 -7.77 1.89 -39.19
N ALA A 244 -6.67 1.82 -38.42
CA ALA A 244 -5.99 0.57 -38.07
C ALA A 244 -6.91 -0.40 -37.29
N MET A 245 -7.73 0.12 -36.38
CA MET A 245 -8.71 -0.68 -35.63
C MET A 245 -9.93 -1.06 -36.49
N ALA A 246 -10.29 -0.22 -37.47
CA ALA A 246 -11.36 -0.55 -38.42
C ALA A 246 -11.01 -1.74 -39.30
N ALA A 247 -9.79 -1.81 -39.82
CA ALA A 247 -9.30 -2.97 -40.55
C ALA A 247 -9.29 -4.22 -39.65
N LEU A 248 -8.75 -4.09 -38.44
CA LEU A 248 -8.63 -5.22 -37.51
C LEU A 248 -10.00 -5.80 -37.10
N ARG A 249 -11.05 -4.98 -36.98
CA ARG A 249 -12.42 -5.44 -36.64
C ARG A 249 -13.03 -6.36 -37.70
N LEU A 250 -12.62 -6.25 -38.96
CA LEU A 250 -13.11 -7.10 -40.04
C LEU A 250 -12.46 -8.50 -39.99
N ASP A 251 -11.22 -8.58 -39.51
CA ASP A 251 -10.45 -9.82 -39.48
C ASP A 251 -10.65 -10.62 -38.17
N LEU A 252 -11.05 -9.97 -37.08
CA LEU A 252 -11.08 -10.55 -35.74
C LEU A 252 -12.49 -10.75 -35.18
N HIS A 253 -12.95 -12.00 -35.21
CA HIS A 253 -14.13 -12.44 -34.46
C HIS A 253 -13.74 -12.66 -32.99
N LEU A 254 -14.42 -11.99 -32.05
CA LEU A 254 -14.24 -12.30 -30.62
C LEU A 254 -14.96 -13.62 -30.32
N PRO A 255 -14.27 -14.66 -29.83
CA PRO A 255 -14.96 -15.78 -29.21
C PRO A 255 -15.75 -15.31 -27.98
N ALA A 256 -16.78 -16.06 -27.60
CA ALA A 256 -17.57 -15.80 -26.39
C ALA A 256 -16.65 -15.69 -25.16
N GLU A 257 -17.05 -14.90 -24.17
CA GLU A 257 -16.30 -14.68 -22.92
C GLU A 257 -16.04 -16.03 -22.21
N PRO A 258 -14.78 -16.47 -22.07
CA PRO A 258 -14.48 -17.49 -21.10
C PRO A 258 -14.53 -16.82 -19.72
N VAL A 259 -15.54 -17.14 -18.91
CA VAL A 259 -15.55 -16.77 -17.49
C VAL A 259 -14.56 -17.68 -16.78
N LEU A 260 -13.30 -17.27 -16.71
CA LEU A 260 -12.33 -17.94 -15.86
C LEU A 260 -12.58 -17.49 -14.43
N ALA A 261 -13.08 -18.41 -13.62
CA ALA A 261 -13.16 -18.22 -12.19
C ALA A 261 -11.74 -18.02 -11.66
N ALA A 262 -11.54 -17.02 -10.79
CA ALA A 262 -10.28 -16.86 -10.09
C ALA A 262 -9.92 -18.19 -9.37
N TRP A 263 -8.63 -18.45 -9.13
CA TRP A 263 -8.21 -19.70 -8.46
C TRP A 263 -8.90 -19.90 -7.09
N SER A 264 -9.21 -18.79 -6.40
CA SER A 264 -10.03 -18.75 -5.19
C SER A 264 -11.50 -19.14 -5.41
N GLU A 265 -12.06 -18.88 -6.59
CA GLU A 265 -13.46 -19.06 -6.96
C GLU A 265 -13.74 -20.39 -7.68
N LEU A 266 -12.72 -21.20 -7.98
CA LEU A 266 -12.90 -22.52 -8.59
C LEU A 266 -13.95 -23.35 -7.82
N PRO A 267 -14.83 -24.11 -8.51
CA PRO A 267 -15.82 -24.97 -7.87
C PRO A 267 -15.16 -26.01 -6.95
N GLU A 268 -15.84 -26.43 -5.89
CA GLU A 268 -15.32 -27.40 -4.90
C GLU A 268 -14.75 -28.67 -5.54
N SER A 269 -15.36 -29.15 -6.63
CA SER A 269 -14.92 -30.34 -7.38
C SER A 269 -13.53 -30.21 -8.02
N GLU A 270 -13.04 -28.99 -8.23
CA GLU A 270 -11.76 -28.69 -8.89
C GLU A 270 -10.68 -28.20 -7.91
N ARG A 271 -11.02 -28.04 -6.62
CA ARG A 271 -10.11 -27.57 -5.57
C ARG A 271 -9.18 -28.69 -5.11
N LYS A 272 -8.09 -28.92 -5.85
CA LYS A 272 -7.01 -29.82 -5.41
C LYS A 272 -6.08 -29.08 -4.45
N VAL A 273 -5.73 -29.74 -3.34
CA VAL A 273 -4.68 -29.27 -2.44
C VAL A 273 -3.34 -29.62 -3.05
N THR A 274 -2.50 -28.63 -3.34
CA THR A 274 -1.15 -28.85 -3.85
C THR A 274 -0.18 -29.09 -2.67
N PRO A 275 0.41 -30.28 -2.52
CA PRO A 275 1.42 -30.51 -1.49
C PRO A 275 2.78 -29.98 -1.95
N VAL A 276 3.46 -29.27 -1.06
CA VAL A 276 4.83 -28.78 -1.26
C VAL A 276 5.67 -29.30 -0.12
N PHE A 277 6.63 -30.18 -0.42
CA PHE A 277 7.53 -30.76 0.58
C PHE A 277 8.94 -30.20 0.45
N ARG A 278 9.58 -29.92 1.58
CA ARG A 278 11.00 -29.56 1.66
C ARG A 278 11.69 -30.32 2.79
N ASP A 279 12.84 -30.91 2.51
CA ASP A 279 13.69 -31.59 3.47
C ASP A 279 15.02 -30.90 3.71
N LYS A 280 15.97 -31.59 4.35
CA LYS A 280 17.30 -31.04 4.66
C LYS A 280 18.18 -30.86 3.43
N ASN A 281 17.94 -31.60 2.35
CA ASN A 281 18.68 -31.50 1.10
C ASN A 281 18.28 -30.27 0.28
N ASP A 282 17.13 -29.69 0.58
CA ASP A 282 16.66 -28.45 -0.03
C ASP A 282 17.23 -27.19 0.67
N ALA A 283 18.08 -27.35 1.69
CA ALA A 283 18.67 -26.23 2.41
C ALA A 283 19.56 -25.37 1.51
N GLY A 284 19.43 -24.06 1.66
CA GLY A 284 20.30 -23.07 1.01
C GLY A 284 21.60 -22.85 1.77
N ALA A 285 22.52 -22.12 1.14
CA ALA A 285 23.81 -21.73 1.71
C ALA A 285 23.72 -20.64 2.80
N HIS A 286 22.64 -19.86 2.81
CA HIS A 286 22.44 -18.77 3.76
C HIS A 286 21.15 -18.93 4.55
N ALA A 287 21.18 -18.54 5.83
CA ALA A 287 19.98 -18.44 6.65
C ALA A 287 19.10 -17.28 6.17
N VAL A 288 17.81 -17.56 5.95
CA VAL A 288 16.83 -16.57 5.50
C VAL A 288 15.95 -16.16 6.68
N HIS A 289 16.12 -14.92 7.13
CA HIS A 289 15.38 -14.36 8.26
C HIS A 289 14.03 -13.78 7.85
N ASP A 290 13.92 -13.28 6.62
CA ASP A 290 12.70 -12.72 6.02
C ASP A 290 12.80 -12.80 4.49
N ALA A 291 11.67 -12.90 3.79
CA ALA A 291 11.59 -12.92 2.34
C ALA A 291 10.30 -12.25 1.85
N VAL A 292 10.40 -11.46 0.77
CA VAL A 292 9.24 -10.83 0.12
C VAL A 292 9.28 -11.03 -1.39
N VAL A 293 8.11 -11.27 -1.99
CA VAL A 293 7.96 -11.37 -3.44
C VAL A 293 7.66 -9.98 -4.01
N LEU A 294 8.35 -9.66 -5.11
CA LEU A 294 8.25 -8.40 -5.83
C LEU A 294 7.62 -8.62 -7.21
N PRO A 295 7.14 -7.54 -7.87
CA PRO A 295 6.70 -7.62 -9.25
C PRO A 295 7.75 -8.27 -10.17
N GLY A 296 7.28 -9.08 -11.11
CA GLY A 296 8.13 -9.84 -12.04
C GLY A 296 8.79 -11.09 -11.43
N ARG A 297 8.19 -11.67 -10.38
CA ARG A 297 8.69 -12.87 -9.67
C ARG A 297 10.10 -12.74 -9.09
N ARG A 298 10.54 -11.51 -8.85
CA ARG A 298 11.77 -11.24 -8.12
C ARG A 298 11.51 -11.46 -6.63
N VAL A 299 12.52 -11.87 -5.88
CA VAL A 299 12.41 -12.09 -4.44
C VAL A 299 13.51 -11.32 -3.73
N LEU A 300 13.14 -10.55 -2.71
CA LEU A 300 14.10 -9.89 -1.83
C LEU A 300 14.24 -10.72 -0.55
N LEU A 301 15.46 -11.17 -0.27
CA LEU A 301 15.82 -12.00 0.87
C LEU A 301 16.55 -11.17 1.91
N ALA A 302 16.23 -11.39 3.18
CA ALA A 302 16.93 -10.86 4.34
C ALA A 302 17.83 -11.93 4.94
N LEU A 303 19.14 -11.76 4.81
CA LEU A 303 20.16 -12.75 5.16
C LEU A 303 20.88 -12.40 6.47
N GLY A 304 20.24 -11.63 7.34
CA GLY A 304 20.75 -11.24 8.64
C GLY A 304 21.92 -10.26 8.50
N GLU A 305 23.06 -10.61 9.08
CA GLU A 305 24.30 -9.82 8.98
C GLU A 305 24.93 -9.86 7.57
N ALA A 306 24.62 -10.87 6.76
CA ALA A 306 25.07 -10.93 5.36
C ALA A 306 24.32 -9.93 4.46
N GLY A 307 23.34 -9.22 5.02
CA GLY A 307 22.61 -8.14 4.37
C GLY A 307 21.36 -8.58 3.63
N ALA A 308 20.95 -7.85 2.60
CA ALA A 308 19.78 -8.19 1.79
C ALA A 308 20.17 -8.54 0.35
N ARG A 309 19.46 -9.49 -0.26
CA ARG A 309 19.76 -9.97 -1.61
C ARG A 309 18.52 -9.97 -2.48
N LEU A 310 18.61 -9.33 -3.64
CA LEU A 310 17.57 -9.35 -4.66
C LEU A 310 17.86 -10.46 -5.66
N VAL A 311 16.93 -11.41 -5.79
CA VAL A 311 17.04 -12.59 -6.64
C VAL A 311 16.01 -12.50 -7.77
N GLY A 312 16.43 -12.85 -8.98
CA GLY A 312 15.59 -12.92 -10.17
C GLY A 312 14.72 -14.17 -10.23
N PRO A 313 13.78 -14.24 -11.17
CA PRO A 313 12.93 -15.42 -11.38
C PRO A 313 13.72 -16.69 -11.77
N ASP A 314 14.92 -16.51 -12.33
CA ASP A 314 15.85 -17.56 -12.70
C ASP A 314 16.74 -18.01 -11.52
N GLY A 315 16.53 -17.45 -10.33
CA GLY A 315 17.35 -17.73 -9.15
C GLY A 315 18.68 -16.98 -9.11
N ARG A 316 19.00 -16.17 -10.14
CA ARG A 316 20.25 -15.41 -10.16
C ARG A 316 20.17 -14.19 -9.26
N THR A 317 21.29 -13.87 -8.62
CA THR A 317 21.40 -12.63 -7.84
C THR A 317 21.43 -11.42 -8.77
N LEU A 318 20.45 -10.53 -8.63
CA LEU A 318 20.35 -9.27 -9.37
C LEU A 318 21.07 -8.13 -8.64
N ALA A 319 21.03 -8.13 -7.31
CA ALA A 319 21.69 -7.13 -6.46
C ALA A 319 21.97 -7.68 -5.06
N TRP A 320 23.02 -7.15 -4.44
CA TRP A 320 23.33 -7.35 -3.03
C TRP A 320 23.40 -5.98 -2.35
N PHE A 321 22.70 -5.84 -1.24
CA PHE A 321 22.71 -4.68 -0.37
C PHE A 321 23.50 -4.98 0.91
N ASP A 322 24.62 -4.26 1.09
CA ASP A 322 25.51 -4.39 2.24
C ASP A 322 24.99 -3.58 3.45
N VAL A 323 23.77 -3.90 3.88
CA VAL A 323 23.17 -3.42 5.13
C VAL A 323 22.48 -4.57 5.82
N PRO A 324 22.63 -4.75 7.15
CA PRO A 324 22.05 -5.88 7.86
C PRO A 324 20.52 -5.87 7.72
N ALA A 325 19.95 -7.04 7.47
CA ALA A 325 18.52 -7.20 7.21
C ALA A 325 18.01 -8.49 7.85
N PHE A 326 17.22 -8.34 8.91
CA PHE A 326 16.51 -9.45 9.57
C PHE A 326 15.01 -9.40 9.30
N SER A 327 14.47 -8.21 9.01
CA SER A 327 13.10 -8.04 8.53
C SER A 327 13.05 -7.00 7.40
N LEU A 328 12.08 -7.16 6.51
CA LEU A 328 11.85 -6.33 5.34
C LEU A 328 10.45 -5.71 5.40
N VAL A 329 10.37 -4.41 5.14
CA VAL A 329 9.10 -3.69 4.96
C VAL A 329 9.01 -3.24 3.52
N LEU A 330 8.00 -3.72 2.79
CA LEU A 330 7.90 -3.51 1.35
C LEU A 330 7.05 -2.28 0.99
N SER A 331 7.53 -1.46 0.05
CA SER A 331 6.70 -0.43 -0.57
C SER A 331 5.59 -1.08 -1.39
N SER A 332 4.36 -0.56 -1.32
CA SER A 332 3.23 -1.04 -2.14
C SER A 332 3.51 -1.05 -3.64
N GLN A 333 4.50 -0.28 -4.11
CA GLN A 333 4.92 -0.23 -5.51
C GLN A 333 5.99 -1.28 -5.88
N GLY A 334 6.61 -1.94 -4.88
CA GLY A 334 7.62 -2.99 -5.11
C GLY A 334 8.98 -2.48 -5.60
N ASP A 335 9.24 -1.18 -5.53
CA ASP A 335 10.45 -0.50 -5.99
C ASP A 335 11.41 -0.10 -4.85
N ARG A 336 10.88 -0.04 -3.62
CA ARG A 336 11.61 0.30 -2.40
C ARG A 336 11.28 -0.65 -1.28
N ALA A 337 12.21 -0.77 -0.34
CA ALA A 337 11.99 -1.49 0.90
C ALA A 337 12.74 -0.83 2.06
N LEU A 338 12.33 -1.13 3.29
CA LEU A 338 13.11 -0.86 4.49
C LEU A 338 13.70 -2.18 4.99
N ALA A 339 14.99 -2.17 5.32
CA ALA A 339 15.68 -3.26 6.00
C ALA A 339 15.83 -2.93 7.48
N LEU A 340 15.40 -3.86 8.32
CA LEU A 340 15.37 -3.75 9.77
C LEU A 340 16.36 -4.75 10.37
N ALA A 341 17.26 -4.27 11.23
CA ALA A 341 18.18 -5.11 11.97
C ALA A 341 18.21 -4.74 13.46
N ARG A 342 17.99 -5.73 14.32
CA ARG A 342 18.01 -5.50 15.77
C ARG A 342 19.44 -5.34 16.29
N ARG A 343 19.63 -4.35 17.18
CA ARG A 343 20.89 -4.00 17.86
C ARG A 343 20.60 -3.72 19.34
N GLY A 344 20.58 -4.78 20.14
CA GLY A 344 20.11 -4.70 21.53
C GLY A 344 18.63 -4.33 21.58
N ASP A 345 18.32 -3.18 22.19
CA ASP A 345 16.95 -2.67 22.35
C ASP A 345 16.49 -1.73 21.21
N VAL A 346 17.40 -1.37 20.30
CA VAL A 346 17.09 -0.54 19.14
C VAL A 346 17.13 -1.33 17.84
N TRP A 347 16.42 -0.83 16.84
CA TRP A 347 16.44 -1.28 15.47
C TRP A 347 17.22 -0.29 14.61
N ARG A 348 18.16 -0.82 13.84
CA ARG A 348 18.79 -0.09 12.74
C ARG A 348 17.93 -0.21 11.51
N LEU A 349 17.57 0.93 10.95
CA LEU A 349 16.74 1.05 9.75
C LEU A 349 17.59 1.50 8.57
N SER A 350 17.45 0.82 7.44
CA SER A 350 18.08 1.19 6.18
C SER A 350 17.03 1.24 5.07
N ARG A 351 17.17 2.20 4.14
CA ARG A 351 16.36 2.29 2.92
C ARG A 351 17.03 1.52 1.81
N LEU A 352 16.26 0.71 1.10
CA LEU A 352 16.67 -0.01 -0.09
C LEU A 352 15.96 0.59 -1.29
N ASP A 353 16.73 1.11 -2.24
CA ASP A 353 16.26 1.44 -3.58
C ASP A 353 16.52 0.21 -4.47
N LEU A 354 15.45 -0.50 -4.84
CA LEU A 354 15.55 -1.77 -5.57
C LEU A 354 15.77 -1.53 -7.07
N VAL A 355 15.55 -0.30 -7.55
CA VAL A 355 15.73 0.08 -8.95
C VAL A 355 17.18 0.51 -9.19
N GLU A 356 17.65 1.47 -8.41
CA GLU A 356 19.04 1.96 -8.46
C GLU A 356 20.01 1.01 -7.74
N ARG A 357 19.50 -0.04 -7.09
CA ARG A 357 20.26 -1.08 -6.38
C ARG A 357 21.19 -0.47 -5.33
N ARG A 358 20.67 0.48 -4.57
CA ARG A 358 21.39 1.20 -3.51
C ARG A 358 20.74 0.97 -2.16
N ALA A 359 21.57 0.93 -1.13
CA ALA A 359 21.14 0.98 0.25
C ALA A 359 21.70 2.21 0.94
N THR A 360 20.91 2.84 1.79
CA THR A 360 21.35 3.94 2.65
C THR A 360 20.84 3.72 4.06
N ARG A 361 21.72 3.94 5.06
CA ARG A 361 21.28 3.97 6.46
C ARG A 361 20.31 5.12 6.65
N TRP A 362 19.22 4.88 7.36
CA TRP A 362 18.24 5.89 7.70
C TRP A 362 18.45 6.39 9.14
N CYS A 363 18.09 5.59 10.15
CA CYS A 363 18.22 5.95 11.56
C CYS A 363 18.25 4.70 12.45
N ASP A 364 18.56 4.89 13.73
CA ASP A 364 18.45 3.86 14.76
C ASP A 364 17.34 4.28 15.75
N THR A 365 16.39 3.41 16.06
CA THR A 365 15.23 3.73 16.91
C THR A 365 14.69 2.50 17.63
N GLU A 366 14.04 2.69 18.77
CA GLU A 366 13.21 1.64 19.38
C GLU A 366 12.00 1.35 18.47
N LEU A 367 11.62 0.08 18.32
CA LEU A 367 10.39 -0.35 17.65
C LEU A 367 9.82 -1.57 18.40
N GLY A 368 8.53 -1.51 18.72
CA GLY A 368 7.78 -2.61 19.33
C GLY A 368 7.03 -3.44 18.29
N ALA A 369 6.32 -2.78 17.38
CA ALA A 369 5.58 -3.39 16.28
C ALA A 369 5.55 -2.45 15.07
N TRP A 370 5.28 -2.94 13.88
CA TRP A 370 5.22 -2.13 12.65
C TRP A 370 4.38 -2.79 11.57
N SER A 371 3.87 -1.99 10.64
CA SER A 371 3.20 -2.53 9.45
C SER A 371 4.21 -3.20 8.53
N PRO A 372 3.91 -4.39 7.97
CA PRO A 372 4.82 -5.15 7.10
C PRO A 372 5.01 -4.50 5.72
N THR A 373 4.16 -3.53 5.39
CA THR A 373 4.17 -2.76 4.15
C THR A 373 4.04 -1.27 4.45
N TYR A 374 4.38 -0.45 3.46
CA TYR A 374 4.21 1.01 3.50
C TYR A 374 3.99 1.54 2.08
N ASP A 375 3.63 2.81 1.90
CA ASP A 375 3.28 3.38 0.59
C ASP A 375 4.44 4.09 -0.13
N GLY A 376 5.64 4.08 0.46
CA GLY A 376 6.83 4.77 -0.06
C GLY A 376 7.20 6.03 0.73
N ASP A 377 6.23 6.72 1.35
CA ASP A 377 6.46 7.95 2.12
C ASP A 377 5.94 7.89 3.57
N ARG A 378 4.92 7.08 3.85
CA ARG A 378 4.28 6.93 5.15
C ARG A 378 4.35 5.49 5.61
N TRP A 379 4.92 5.30 6.80
CA TRP A 379 5.01 3.99 7.44
C TRP A 379 4.38 4.04 8.84
N PHE A 380 3.76 2.93 9.27
CA PHE A 380 3.12 2.85 10.58
C PHE A 380 3.93 1.98 11.52
N VAL A 381 4.26 2.54 12.67
CA VAL A 381 5.10 1.90 13.68
C VAL A 381 4.55 2.13 15.07
N ALA A 382 4.87 1.24 15.99
CA ALA A 382 4.63 1.40 17.41
C ALA A 382 5.97 1.51 18.14
N VAL A 383 6.10 2.55 18.96
CA VAL A 383 7.24 2.78 19.85
C VAL A 383 6.67 2.88 21.26
N ARG A 384 6.99 1.90 22.10
CA ARG A 384 6.43 1.77 23.47
C ARG A 384 4.90 1.74 23.43
N ASP A 385 4.24 2.68 24.10
CA ASP A 385 2.78 2.85 24.19
C ASP A 385 2.23 3.86 23.16
N THR A 386 3.00 4.14 22.11
CA THR A 386 2.66 5.14 21.10
C THR A 386 2.67 4.53 19.70
N VAL A 387 1.54 4.61 19.00
CA VAL A 387 1.45 4.28 17.57
C VAL A 387 1.67 5.55 16.77
N MET A 388 2.50 5.49 15.73
CA MET A 388 2.90 6.62 14.92
C MET A 388 2.78 6.29 13.43
N MET A 389 2.35 7.29 12.66
CA MET A 389 2.64 7.38 11.23
C MET A 389 3.91 8.20 11.08
N VAL A 390 4.93 7.66 10.42
CA VAL A 390 6.25 8.28 10.26
C VAL A 390 6.50 8.65 8.80
N ASP A 391 7.21 9.77 8.60
CA ASP A 391 7.70 10.20 7.30
C ASP A 391 8.94 9.37 6.93
N ALA A 392 8.77 8.40 6.03
CA ALA A 392 9.84 7.51 5.59
C ALA A 392 10.90 8.22 4.73
N LEU A 393 10.68 9.48 4.33
CA LEU A 393 11.63 10.30 3.56
C LEU A 393 12.42 11.26 4.45
N ALA A 394 11.95 11.54 5.67
CA ALA A 394 12.66 12.41 6.63
C ALA A 394 13.99 11.82 7.09
N GLN A 395 14.98 12.64 7.50
CA GLN A 395 16.28 12.12 7.94
C GLN A 395 16.19 11.30 9.24
N ASP A 396 15.26 11.64 10.13
CA ASP A 396 14.97 10.93 11.38
C ASP A 396 13.58 10.29 11.34
N LEU A 397 13.23 9.53 12.40
CA LEU A 397 11.90 8.94 12.59
C LEU A 397 10.84 10.00 12.95
N ARG A 398 10.57 10.93 12.03
CA ARG A 398 9.64 12.04 12.22
C ARG A 398 8.20 11.56 12.17
N SER A 399 7.46 11.74 13.26
CA SER A 399 6.01 11.47 13.31
C SER A 399 5.21 12.53 12.55
N LEU A 400 4.36 12.08 11.63
CA LEU A 400 3.32 12.86 10.94
C LEU A 400 1.99 12.83 11.71
N TRP A 401 1.74 11.72 12.40
CA TRP A 401 0.58 11.50 13.26
C TRP A 401 0.95 10.50 14.36
N ARG A 402 0.30 10.61 15.52
CA ARG A 402 0.52 9.68 16.63
C ARG A 402 -0.68 9.56 17.55
N VAL A 403 -0.83 8.38 18.13
CA VAL A 403 -1.70 8.08 19.27
C VAL A 403 -0.80 7.70 20.42
N THR A 404 -0.70 8.58 21.42
CA THR A 404 0.12 8.36 22.61
C THR A 404 -0.70 7.73 23.72
N ARG A 405 -0.04 7.00 24.62
CA ARG A 405 -0.68 6.42 25.83
C ARG A 405 -1.86 5.53 25.48
N VAL A 406 -1.64 4.56 24.60
CA VAL A 406 -2.68 3.57 24.24
C VAL A 406 -3.09 2.66 25.42
N GLY A 407 -2.38 2.73 26.55
CA GLY A 407 -2.72 2.05 27.80
C GLY A 407 -2.14 0.65 27.95
N GLY A 408 -1.44 0.15 26.94
CA GLY A 408 -0.84 -1.18 26.93
C GLY A 408 0.28 -1.33 25.90
N ALA A 409 0.78 -2.55 25.74
CA ALA A 409 1.80 -2.88 24.76
C ALA A 409 1.17 -3.14 23.39
N VAL A 410 1.67 -2.49 22.34
CA VAL A 410 1.22 -2.75 20.97
C VAL A 410 1.86 -4.05 20.47
N LEU A 411 1.04 -5.04 20.13
CA LEU A 411 1.52 -6.35 19.67
C LEU A 411 1.73 -6.41 18.16
N GLU A 412 0.79 -5.83 17.41
CA GLU A 412 0.76 -5.94 15.95
C GLU A 412 0.18 -4.66 15.34
N VAL A 413 0.69 -4.28 14.16
CA VAL A 413 0.23 -3.14 13.37
C VAL A 413 0.05 -3.62 11.94
N ALA A 414 -1.12 -3.40 11.36
CA ALA A 414 -1.44 -3.74 9.97
C ALA A 414 -1.98 -2.49 9.26
N ALA A 415 -1.46 -2.19 8.08
CA ALA A 415 -1.88 -1.03 7.31
C ALA A 415 -1.88 -1.32 5.81
N ASP A 416 -2.81 -0.70 5.10
CA ASP A 416 -2.86 -0.65 3.64
C ASP A 416 -3.10 0.81 3.19
N ALA A 417 -3.52 1.02 1.94
CA ALA A 417 -3.77 2.37 1.41
C ALA A 417 -5.01 3.06 2.03
N GLN A 418 -5.93 2.30 2.63
CA GLN A 418 -7.24 2.74 3.09
C GLN A 418 -7.42 2.62 4.60
N HIS A 419 -6.77 1.66 5.25
CA HIS A 419 -7.03 1.28 6.63
C HIS A 419 -5.73 1.10 7.42
N LEU A 420 -5.81 1.41 8.71
CA LEU A 420 -4.81 1.09 9.71
C LEU A 420 -5.51 0.39 10.87
N SER A 421 -4.98 -0.75 11.30
CA SER A 421 -5.38 -1.39 12.53
C SER A 421 -4.17 -1.73 13.40
N PHE A 422 -4.37 -1.76 14.71
CA PHE A 422 -3.37 -2.28 15.64
C PHE A 422 -4.00 -2.95 16.87
N LEU A 423 -3.25 -3.87 17.46
CA LEU A 423 -3.63 -4.63 18.65
C LEU A 423 -2.87 -4.13 19.88
N VAL A 424 -3.59 -3.84 20.96
CA VAL A 424 -3.05 -3.38 22.24
C VAL A 424 -3.35 -4.42 23.32
N LEU A 425 -2.31 -4.97 23.92
CA LEU A 425 -2.38 -5.85 25.08
C LEU A 425 -2.35 -5.01 26.36
N HIS A 426 -3.42 -5.10 27.14
CA HIS A 426 -3.54 -4.47 28.43
C HIS A 426 -3.29 -5.51 29.53
N LEU A 427 -2.36 -5.21 30.43
CA LEU A 427 -2.06 -6.02 31.60
C LEU A 427 -2.51 -5.29 32.86
N SER A 428 -2.87 -6.04 33.90
CA SER A 428 -3.15 -5.50 35.23
C SER A 428 -1.86 -5.00 35.91
N VAL A 429 -2.01 -4.36 37.07
CA VAL A 429 -0.85 -3.95 37.90
C VAL A 429 0.01 -5.17 38.28
N ASP A 430 -0.64 -6.32 38.52
CA ASP A 430 -0.01 -7.59 38.86
C ASP A 430 0.52 -8.35 37.64
N GLN A 431 0.56 -7.70 36.46
CA GLN A 431 0.97 -8.28 35.16
C GLN A 431 0.05 -9.40 34.65
N ASP A 432 -1.15 -9.53 35.22
CA ASP A 432 -2.15 -10.46 34.72
C ASP A 432 -2.78 -9.94 33.43
N PHE A 433 -3.26 -10.85 32.59
CA PHE A 433 -4.01 -10.49 31.39
C PHE A 433 -5.26 -9.68 31.76
N GLY A 434 -5.35 -8.45 31.25
CA GLY A 434 -6.55 -7.65 31.34
C GLY A 434 -7.45 -7.90 30.13
N LEU A 435 -7.03 -7.41 28.96
CA LEU A 435 -7.75 -7.58 27.71
C LEU A 435 -6.83 -7.39 26.50
N LEU A 436 -7.30 -7.85 25.35
CA LEU A 436 -6.73 -7.51 24.05
C LEU A 436 -7.70 -6.57 23.32
N GLU A 437 -7.24 -5.40 22.92
CA GLU A 437 -8.06 -4.38 22.25
C GLU A 437 -7.57 -4.12 20.84
N ARG A 438 -8.49 -4.02 19.88
CA ARG A 438 -8.23 -3.60 18.51
C ARG A 438 -8.66 -2.16 18.29
N TRP A 439 -7.77 -1.38 17.71
CA TRP A 439 -8.04 -0.04 17.20
C TRP A 439 -8.05 -0.07 15.67
N GLY A 440 -9.06 0.54 15.05
CA GLY A 440 -9.24 0.57 13.60
C GLY A 440 -9.47 1.99 13.09
N TYR A 441 -8.69 2.40 12.10
CA TYR A 441 -8.64 3.72 11.50
C TYR A 441 -8.89 3.64 10.00
N ASP A 442 -9.63 4.63 9.48
CA ASP A 442 -9.69 4.95 8.06
C ASP A 442 -8.60 5.99 7.74
N LEU A 443 -7.97 5.87 6.58
CA LEU A 443 -6.84 6.72 6.18
C LEU A 443 -7.23 7.80 5.15
N ALA A 444 -8.47 7.84 4.68
CA ALA A 444 -8.90 8.81 3.68
C ALA A 444 -8.93 10.22 4.28
N GLY A 445 -8.09 11.12 3.76
CA GLY A 445 -7.93 12.47 4.31
C GLY A 445 -7.06 12.53 5.58
N GLY A 446 -6.48 11.40 5.99
CA GLY A 446 -5.68 11.23 7.20
C GLY A 446 -6.31 10.24 8.20
N PRO A 447 -5.54 9.77 9.20
CA PRO A 447 -6.02 8.75 10.13
C PRO A 447 -7.22 9.22 10.97
N THR A 448 -8.38 8.58 10.78
CA THR A 448 -9.62 8.83 11.52
C THR A 448 -10.07 7.56 12.24
N LEU A 449 -10.21 7.61 13.57
CA LEU A 449 -10.64 6.46 14.36
C LEU A 449 -12.07 6.06 13.99
N ARG A 450 -12.26 4.81 13.57
CA ARG A 450 -13.58 4.25 13.22
C ARG A 450 -14.10 3.31 14.28
N GLN A 451 -13.24 2.47 14.84
CA GLN A 451 -13.66 1.50 15.83
C GLN A 451 -12.58 1.23 16.88
N ARG A 452 -13.02 1.07 18.12
CA ARG A 452 -12.25 0.47 19.20
C ARG A 452 -13.06 -0.67 19.80
N ALA A 453 -12.50 -1.87 19.87
CA ALA A 453 -13.24 -3.05 20.30
C ALA A 453 -12.34 -4.09 20.98
N HIS A 454 -12.86 -4.74 22.01
CA HIS A 454 -12.15 -5.83 22.69
C HIS A 454 -12.28 -7.13 21.89
N VAL A 455 -11.19 -7.90 21.84
CA VAL A 455 -11.22 -9.25 21.27
C VAL A 455 -11.97 -10.15 22.27
N PRO A 456 -13.09 -10.78 21.85
CA PRO A 456 -13.95 -11.51 22.76
C PRO A 456 -13.28 -12.80 23.24
N SER A 457 -13.82 -13.40 24.31
CA SER A 457 -13.56 -14.79 24.71
C SER A 457 -12.08 -15.14 25.00
N LEU A 458 -11.25 -14.16 25.33
CA LEU A 458 -9.89 -14.37 25.84
C LEU A 458 -9.91 -14.28 27.37
N SER A 459 -9.42 -15.32 28.04
CA SER A 459 -9.26 -15.37 29.50
C SER A 459 -7.83 -15.08 29.95
N ARG A 460 -6.86 -15.18 29.02
CA ARG A 460 -5.41 -15.13 29.27
C ARG A 460 -4.70 -14.56 28.04
N THR A 461 -3.46 -14.12 28.21
CA THR A 461 -2.66 -13.54 27.12
C THR A 461 -2.52 -14.51 25.95
N PRO A 462 -2.91 -14.11 24.73
CA PRO A 462 -2.78 -14.96 23.54
C PRO A 462 -1.31 -15.07 23.11
N ASP A 463 -0.88 -16.28 22.71
CA ASP A 463 0.43 -16.51 22.10
C ASP A 463 0.36 -16.65 20.57
N ILE A 464 -0.86 -16.70 20.02
CA ILE A 464 -1.15 -16.63 18.59
C ILE A 464 -2.09 -15.45 18.35
N HIS A 465 -1.71 -14.56 17.44
CA HIS A 465 -2.54 -13.46 16.98
C HIS A 465 -2.22 -13.14 15.51
N ALA A 466 -3.20 -12.61 14.79
CA ALA A 466 -3.05 -12.02 13.48
C ALA A 466 -4.08 -10.91 13.28
N LEU A 467 -3.70 -9.92 12.48
CA LEU A 467 -4.49 -8.72 12.22
C LEU A 467 -4.48 -8.36 10.74
N THR A 468 -5.64 -8.06 10.17
CA THR A 468 -5.74 -7.42 8.85
C THR A 468 -5.80 -5.89 8.98
N PRO A 469 -5.40 -5.13 7.94
CA PRO A 469 -5.48 -3.66 7.96
C PRO A 469 -6.89 -3.11 8.27
N ASP A 470 -7.92 -3.78 7.78
CA ASP A 470 -9.33 -3.46 8.00
C ASP A 470 -9.92 -4.05 9.29
N GLY A 471 -9.06 -4.63 10.13
CA GLY A 471 -9.33 -4.91 11.53
C GLY A 471 -9.95 -6.27 11.83
N GLU A 472 -9.90 -7.24 10.93
CA GLU A 472 -10.18 -8.62 11.30
C GLU A 472 -9.06 -9.13 12.23
N VAL A 473 -9.44 -9.76 13.33
CA VAL A 473 -8.49 -10.30 14.31
C VAL A 473 -8.80 -11.75 14.56
N ALA A 474 -7.77 -12.60 14.53
CA ALA A 474 -7.81 -13.94 15.08
C ALA A 474 -6.77 -14.05 16.19
N ALA A 475 -7.18 -14.37 17.42
CA ALA A 475 -6.26 -14.47 18.55
C ALA A 475 -6.62 -15.63 19.48
N GLY A 476 -5.62 -16.32 20.03
CA GLY A 476 -5.84 -17.46 20.91
C GLY A 476 -4.56 -18.03 21.49
N ARG A 477 -4.65 -19.24 22.04
CA ARG A 477 -3.54 -19.92 22.73
C ARG A 477 -3.26 -21.30 22.16
N ARG A 478 -1.98 -21.72 22.18
CA ARG A 478 -1.57 -23.11 21.90
C ARG A 478 -2.07 -24.08 22.97
N ASP A 479 -1.82 -23.77 24.23
CA ASP A 479 -2.20 -24.61 25.36
C ASP A 479 -3.61 -24.26 25.85
N VAL A 480 -4.59 -25.10 25.52
CA VAL A 480 -5.99 -24.94 25.96
C VAL A 480 -6.30 -25.96 27.06
N THR A 481 -6.82 -25.51 28.20
CA THR A 481 -7.21 -26.40 29.31
C THR A 481 -8.58 -27.06 29.06
N GLU A 482 -8.88 -28.19 29.71
CA GLU A 482 -10.18 -28.88 29.59
C GLU A 482 -11.39 -27.98 29.94
N LYS A 483 -11.21 -27.02 30.86
CA LYS A 483 -12.27 -26.06 31.24
C LYS A 483 -12.50 -24.93 30.22
N GLU A 484 -11.56 -24.69 29.30
CA GLU A 484 -11.68 -23.70 28.21
C GLU A 484 -12.19 -24.36 26.90
N GLN A 485 -12.77 -25.57 26.99
CA GLN A 485 -12.94 -26.45 25.83
C GLN A 485 -13.92 -25.98 24.74
N LEU A 486 -14.84 -25.03 24.92
CA LEU A 486 -15.72 -24.55 23.82
C LEU A 486 -16.01 -23.04 23.94
N PRO A 487 -15.57 -22.19 22.97
CA PRO A 487 -16.31 -21.85 21.71
C PRO A 487 -15.40 -21.90 20.45
N PRO A 488 -15.87 -21.52 19.23
CA PRO A 488 -14.97 -21.28 18.08
C PRO A 488 -13.84 -20.31 18.45
N TRP A 489 -12.72 -20.38 17.71
CA TRP A 489 -11.57 -19.50 17.93
C TRP A 489 -12.03 -18.03 17.95
N PRO A 490 -11.57 -17.21 18.91
CA PRO A 490 -12.04 -15.84 18.99
C PRO A 490 -11.63 -15.06 17.75
N VAL A 491 -12.63 -14.72 16.95
CA VAL A 491 -12.51 -13.84 15.79
C VAL A 491 -13.27 -12.56 16.07
N LEU A 492 -12.56 -11.45 16.03
CA LEU A 492 -13.19 -10.14 15.96
C LEU A 492 -13.30 -9.75 14.49
N LYS A 493 -14.53 -9.53 14.03
CA LYS A 493 -14.80 -9.20 12.62
C LYS A 493 -14.15 -7.89 12.21
N ALA A 494 -13.79 -7.78 10.94
CA ALA A 494 -13.39 -6.53 10.31
C ALA A 494 -14.41 -5.42 10.61
N PHE A 495 -13.93 -4.18 10.74
CA PHE A 495 -14.82 -3.02 10.91
C PHE A 495 -15.41 -2.54 9.57
N THR A 496 -14.94 -3.11 8.46
CA THR A 496 -15.49 -2.98 7.12
C THR A 496 -16.53 -4.06 6.86
N GLY A 497 -17.50 -3.79 5.98
CA GLY A 497 -18.60 -4.70 5.67
C GLY A 497 -18.22 -5.88 4.76
N ARG A 498 -17.11 -6.58 5.02
CA ARG A 498 -16.68 -7.74 4.22
C ARG A 498 -16.90 -9.09 4.93
N ARG A 499 -16.81 -10.17 4.15
CA ARG A 499 -16.79 -11.53 4.68
C ARG A 499 -15.49 -11.76 5.46
N ASN A 500 -15.60 -12.38 6.63
CA ASN A 500 -14.48 -12.76 7.47
C ASN A 500 -14.06 -14.21 7.17
N HIS A 501 -12.82 -14.54 7.51
CA HIS A 501 -12.26 -15.87 7.34
C HIS A 501 -12.97 -16.86 8.27
N ASP A 502 -13.38 -17.99 7.69
CA ASP A 502 -13.74 -19.16 8.48
C ASP A 502 -12.47 -19.91 8.86
N ILE A 503 -12.00 -19.68 10.09
CA ILE A 503 -10.79 -20.30 10.62
C ILE A 503 -11.21 -21.63 11.26
N PRO A 504 -10.75 -22.78 10.72
CA PRO A 504 -11.17 -24.09 11.21
C PRO A 504 -10.93 -24.27 12.72
N TRP A 505 -11.74 -25.15 13.30
CA TRP A 505 -11.75 -25.42 14.74
C TRP A 505 -10.40 -25.91 15.28
N LYS A 506 -10.24 -25.79 16.60
CA LYS A 506 -9.01 -26.02 17.38
C LYS A 506 -8.23 -27.25 16.90
N ASP A 507 -6.92 -27.06 16.72
CA ASP A 507 -5.94 -28.12 16.49
C ASP A 507 -4.79 -27.90 17.50
N PRO A 508 -4.49 -28.85 18.40
CA PRO A 508 -3.44 -28.68 19.41
C PRO A 508 -2.04 -28.53 18.81
N SER A 509 -1.84 -28.95 17.55
CA SER A 509 -0.57 -28.76 16.84
C SER A 509 -0.43 -27.34 16.26
N ARG A 510 -1.47 -26.50 16.28
CA ARG A 510 -1.45 -25.15 15.71
C ARG A 510 -0.48 -24.25 16.48
N VAL A 511 0.36 -23.52 15.76
CA VAL A 511 1.35 -22.59 16.34
C VAL A 511 1.32 -21.18 15.75
N GLY A 512 0.40 -20.91 14.83
CA GLY A 512 0.28 -19.58 14.26
C GLY A 512 -0.82 -19.47 13.22
N VAL A 513 -1.23 -18.24 12.98
CA VAL A 513 -2.15 -17.86 11.92
C VAL A 513 -1.63 -16.58 11.28
N VAL A 514 -1.84 -16.43 9.97
CA VAL A 514 -1.56 -15.19 9.23
C VAL A 514 -2.81 -14.90 8.40
N LEU A 515 -3.29 -13.66 8.43
CA LEU A 515 -4.49 -13.23 7.71
C LEU A 515 -4.10 -12.27 6.58
N GLY A 516 -4.70 -12.47 5.40
CA GLY A 516 -4.74 -11.53 4.28
C GLY A 516 -6.18 -11.03 4.09
N HIS A 517 -6.49 -10.43 2.94
CA HIS A 517 -7.86 -10.01 2.65
C HIS A 517 -8.74 -11.18 2.22
N ALA A 518 -8.22 -12.02 1.32
CA ALA A 518 -8.93 -13.15 0.73
C ALA A 518 -8.41 -14.53 1.15
N TRP A 519 -7.33 -14.55 1.92
CA TRP A 519 -6.54 -15.73 2.22
C TRP A 519 -6.13 -15.76 3.68
N HIS A 520 -5.94 -16.95 4.22
CA HIS A 520 -5.23 -17.11 5.49
C HIS A 520 -4.33 -18.33 5.46
N VAL A 521 -3.29 -18.29 6.29
CA VAL A 521 -2.39 -19.43 6.50
C VAL A 521 -2.47 -19.86 7.96
N THR A 522 -2.70 -21.14 8.19
CA THR A 522 -2.57 -21.75 9.53
C THR A 522 -1.30 -22.59 9.58
N ARG A 523 -0.50 -22.42 10.63
CA ARG A 523 0.73 -23.19 10.84
C ARG A 523 0.54 -24.21 11.94
N PHE A 524 1.12 -25.38 11.75
CA PHE A 524 1.07 -26.54 12.63
C PHE A 524 2.48 -27.08 12.86
N ILE A 525 2.73 -27.64 14.04
CA ILE A 525 3.98 -28.32 14.40
C ILE A 525 3.64 -29.68 14.96
N GLU A 526 4.03 -30.72 14.23
CA GLU A 526 3.99 -32.12 14.66
C GLU A 526 5.41 -32.66 14.50
N ALA A 527 6.25 -32.49 15.52
CA ALA A 527 7.68 -32.74 15.42
C ALA A 527 7.98 -34.14 14.81
N PRO A 528 8.84 -34.23 13.78
CA PRO A 528 9.75 -33.19 13.26
C PRO A 528 9.20 -32.36 12.08
N LEU A 529 7.89 -32.38 11.82
CA LEU A 529 7.27 -31.75 10.66
C LEU A 529 6.62 -30.40 11.02
N HIS A 530 6.95 -29.38 10.23
CA HIS A 530 6.29 -28.08 10.28
C HIS A 530 5.40 -27.95 9.04
N THR A 531 4.11 -27.68 9.26
CA THR A 531 3.12 -27.60 8.18
C THR A 531 2.46 -26.23 8.15
N ALA A 532 2.47 -25.55 7.02
CA ALA A 532 1.68 -24.34 6.77
C ALA A 532 0.61 -24.63 5.72
N VAL A 533 -0.65 -24.36 6.03
CA VAL A 533 -1.78 -24.61 5.13
C VAL A 533 -2.41 -23.29 4.73
N LEU A 534 -2.29 -22.96 3.44
CA LEU A 534 -2.96 -21.81 2.81
C LEU A 534 -4.42 -22.17 2.51
N ARG A 535 -5.33 -21.30 2.93
CA ARG A 535 -6.78 -21.45 2.79
C ARG A 535 -7.41 -20.19 2.24
N ASP A 536 -8.49 -20.35 1.50
CA ASP A 536 -9.33 -19.24 1.06
C ASP A 536 -10.23 -18.70 2.19
N LEU A 537 -11.00 -17.64 1.92
CA LEU A 537 -11.98 -17.04 2.84
C LEU A 537 -12.99 -18.04 3.42
N THR A 538 -13.32 -19.09 2.67
CA THR A 538 -14.25 -20.15 3.05
C THR A 538 -13.62 -21.26 3.90
N GLY A 539 -12.30 -21.20 4.16
CA GLY A 539 -11.60 -22.18 4.98
C GLY A 539 -11.06 -23.39 4.21
N HIS A 540 -11.25 -23.46 2.89
CA HIS A 540 -10.80 -24.62 2.12
C HIS A 540 -9.28 -24.55 1.87
N PRO A 541 -8.54 -25.65 2.11
CA PRO A 541 -7.11 -25.71 1.86
C PRO A 541 -6.83 -25.71 0.35
N ARG A 542 -5.77 -25.01 -0.03
CA ARG A 542 -5.34 -24.85 -1.43
C ARG A 542 -3.90 -25.30 -1.63
N VAL A 543 -3.02 -24.97 -0.69
CA VAL A 543 -1.63 -25.42 -0.69
C VAL A 543 -1.23 -25.83 0.72
N SER A 544 -0.46 -26.90 0.82
CA SER A 544 0.13 -27.37 2.08
C SER A 544 1.64 -27.43 1.96
N PHE A 545 2.34 -26.58 2.72
CA PHE A 545 3.81 -26.53 2.78
C PHE A 545 4.31 -27.34 3.97
N GLN A 546 5.09 -28.38 3.72
CA GLN A 546 5.62 -29.31 4.71
C GLN A 546 7.14 -29.23 4.73
N PHE A 547 7.71 -28.68 5.80
CA PHE A 547 9.15 -28.56 5.98
C PHE A 547 9.57 -29.48 7.13
N SER A 548 10.51 -30.38 6.86
CA SER A 548 11.03 -31.28 7.91
C SER A 548 12.20 -30.64 8.67
N GLY A 549 12.31 -30.99 9.95
CA GLY A 549 13.38 -30.56 10.84
C GLY A 549 13.16 -29.18 11.46
N ILE A 550 14.12 -28.76 12.27
CA ILE A 550 14.18 -27.44 12.93
C ILE A 550 15.09 -26.55 12.05
N PRO A 551 14.75 -25.27 11.81
CA PRO A 551 13.86 -24.36 12.54
C PRO A 551 12.44 -24.20 11.98
N PRO A 552 11.51 -23.56 12.74
CA PRO A 552 10.12 -23.39 12.29
C PRO A 552 9.99 -22.49 11.07
N GLN A 553 8.92 -22.71 10.31
CA GLN A 553 8.55 -21.91 9.15
C GLN A 553 8.11 -20.49 9.54
N VAL A 554 8.58 -19.53 8.77
CA VAL A 554 8.07 -18.16 8.71
C VAL A 554 7.19 -18.03 7.48
N VAL A 555 6.07 -17.32 7.62
CA VAL A 555 5.08 -17.14 6.55
C VAL A 555 4.83 -15.65 6.38
N ARG A 556 4.82 -15.18 5.13
CA ARG A 556 4.21 -13.89 4.77
C ARG A 556 3.14 -14.09 3.73
N LEU A 557 2.08 -13.31 3.87
CA LEU A 557 0.88 -13.40 3.05
C LEU A 557 0.49 -12.00 2.60
N THR A 558 0.19 -11.87 1.32
CA THR A 558 -0.48 -10.73 0.72
C THR A 558 -1.70 -11.25 -0.05
N ASP A 559 -2.39 -10.37 -0.77
CA ASP A 559 -3.47 -10.80 -1.66
C ASP A 559 -2.95 -11.40 -2.97
N ASP A 560 -1.68 -11.15 -3.30
CA ASP A 560 -1.07 -11.57 -4.56
C ASP A 560 -0.22 -12.84 -4.40
N TRP A 561 0.38 -13.06 -3.23
CA TRP A 561 1.30 -14.17 -3.01
C TRP A 561 1.34 -14.65 -1.55
N CYS A 562 1.75 -15.90 -1.37
CA CYS A 562 2.06 -16.50 -0.07
C CYS A 562 3.48 -17.08 -0.12
N ILE A 563 4.39 -16.61 0.75
CA ILE A 563 5.77 -17.13 0.84
C ILE A 563 5.98 -17.82 2.19
N VAL A 564 6.67 -18.96 2.15
CA VAL A 564 7.08 -19.75 3.31
C VAL A 564 8.58 -19.95 3.24
N HIS A 565 9.28 -19.64 4.33
CA HIS A 565 10.71 -19.83 4.42
C HIS A 565 11.18 -20.24 5.83
N ASP A 566 12.45 -20.58 5.97
CA ASP A 566 13.09 -20.83 7.26
C ASP A 566 14.59 -20.43 7.28
N LEU A 567 15.22 -20.61 8.45
CA LEU A 567 16.65 -20.30 8.62
C LEU A 567 17.59 -21.36 8.00
N LEU A 568 17.08 -22.43 7.38
CA LEU A 568 17.90 -23.31 6.54
C LEU A 568 17.99 -22.79 5.10
N GLY A 569 17.43 -21.61 4.82
CA GLY A 569 17.46 -21.03 3.48
C GLY A 569 16.48 -21.68 2.50
N ARG A 570 15.52 -22.45 3.00
CA ARG A 570 14.47 -23.05 2.17
C ARG A 570 13.41 -22.00 1.94
N VAL A 571 13.18 -21.61 0.69
CA VAL A 571 12.23 -20.54 0.34
C VAL A 571 11.30 -21.02 -0.78
N VAL A 572 10.00 -20.99 -0.52
CA VAL A 572 8.96 -21.33 -1.51
C VAL A 572 7.83 -20.33 -1.43
N TRP A 573 7.31 -19.90 -2.58
CA TRP A 573 6.14 -19.05 -2.62
C TRP A 573 5.11 -19.52 -3.65
N VAL A 574 3.88 -19.04 -3.49
CA VAL A 574 2.76 -19.33 -4.36
C VAL A 574 2.16 -18.03 -4.85
N ASP A 575 1.93 -17.94 -6.16
CA ASP A 575 1.13 -16.91 -6.79
C ASP A 575 -0.35 -17.20 -6.53
N LEU A 576 -1.05 -16.31 -5.82
CA LEU A 576 -2.44 -16.52 -5.42
C LEU A 576 -3.44 -16.28 -6.56
N HIS A 577 -2.99 -15.74 -7.69
CA HIS A 577 -3.82 -15.59 -8.89
C HIS A 577 -3.85 -16.88 -9.72
N SER A 578 -2.68 -17.51 -9.89
CA SER A 578 -2.51 -18.68 -10.76
C SER A 578 -2.42 -20.01 -10.01
N GLY A 579 -2.16 -19.99 -8.70
CA GLY A 579 -1.84 -21.17 -7.91
C GLY A 579 -0.46 -21.76 -8.18
N ALA A 580 0.38 -21.10 -8.98
CA ALA A 580 1.70 -21.59 -9.34
C ALA A 580 2.66 -21.55 -8.13
N VAL A 581 3.38 -22.65 -7.91
CA VAL A 581 4.38 -22.80 -6.83
C VAL A 581 5.78 -22.54 -7.38
N HIS A 582 6.56 -21.73 -6.68
CA HIS A 582 7.91 -21.34 -7.07
C HIS A 582 8.91 -21.57 -5.94
N GLY A 583 10.00 -22.29 -6.22
CA GLY A 583 11.16 -22.38 -5.33
C GLY A 583 12.15 -21.25 -5.60
N VAL A 584 12.81 -20.75 -4.55
CA VAL A 584 13.86 -19.73 -4.69
C VAL A 584 15.18 -20.36 -4.22
N PRO A 585 16.18 -20.53 -5.09
CA PRO A 585 17.49 -20.99 -4.67
C PRO A 585 18.17 -19.90 -3.83
N VAL A 586 18.84 -20.32 -2.76
CA VAL A 586 19.57 -19.45 -1.84
C VAL A 586 21.00 -19.96 -1.77
N ASP A 587 21.81 -19.63 -2.77
CA ASP A 587 23.21 -20.05 -2.90
C ASP A 587 24.23 -19.13 -2.24
#